data_AF-A0A9Q1MH64-F1
#
_entry.id   AF-A0A9Q1MH64-F1
#
_cell.length_a   1.000
_cell.length_b   1.000
_cell.length_c   1.000
_cell.angle_alpha   90.00
_cell.angle_beta   90.00
_cell.angle_gamma   90.00
#
_symmetry.space_group_name_H-M   'P 1'
#
loop_
_entity.id
_entity.type
_entity.pdbx_description
1 polymer ?
#
loop_
_entity_poly.entity_id
_entity_poly.type
_entity_poly.pdbx_seq_one_letter_code
_entity_poly.pdbx_strand_id
1 'polypeptide(L)'
;MDKGQLVPDEIVVTMVKERLMRPDSQEKGWLLDGYPRSSSQAVALKEFSVQPDLFILLEVKLRLHTHHQNVESVLSLYKDITVHLFFVQQICAIASLQNAD
;
A
#
# COMPACT_ATOMS: atom_id res chain seq x y z
N MET A 1 4.74 27.30 8.54
CA MET A 1 4.36 25.98 9.08
C MET A 1 4.88 24.96 8.10
N ASP A 2 6.16 24.64 8.16
CA ASP A 2 6.82 23.71 7.20
C ASP A 2 8.06 23.11 7.88
N LYS A 3 7.82 22.18 8.80
CA LYS A 3 8.86 21.25 9.23
C LYS A 3 8.43 19.94 8.62
N GLY A 4 9.21 19.37 7.70
CA GLY A 4 8.95 18.09 7.02
C GLY A 4 8.97 16.88 7.96
N GLN A 5 8.24 16.99 9.07
CA GLN A 5 8.04 15.96 10.06
C GLN A 5 6.96 15.02 9.53
N LEU A 6 7.18 13.72 9.75
CA LEU A 6 6.19 12.72 9.44
C LEU A 6 4.90 13.03 10.21
N VAL A 7 3.77 13.02 9.50
CA VAL A 7 2.45 13.14 10.13
C VAL A 7 2.28 11.92 11.06
N PRO A 8 1.96 12.12 12.35
CA PRO A 8 1.75 11.02 13.28
C PRO A 8 0.67 10.04 12.78
N ASP A 9 0.90 8.75 12.99
CA ASP A 9 -0.02 7.67 12.58
C ASP A 9 -1.46 7.92 13.05
N GLU A 10 -1.66 8.34 14.29
CA GLU A 10 -2.97 8.62 14.89
C GLU A 10 -3.79 9.64 14.10
N ILE A 11 -3.11 10.67 13.57
CA ILE A 11 -3.76 11.72 12.75
C ILE A 11 -4.16 11.11 11.40
N VAL A 12 -3.25 10.38 10.75
CA VAL A 12 -3.51 9.74 9.45
C VAL A 12 -4.66 8.73 9.57
N VAL A 13 -4.66 7.91 10.62
CA VAL A 13 -5.69 6.91 10.91
C VAL A 13 -7.07 7.55 11.03
N THR A 14 -7.17 8.65 11.80
CA THR A 14 -8.42 9.41 11.95
C THR A 14 -8.89 9.99 10.62
N MET A 15 -7.99 10.61 9.86
CA MET A 15 -8.32 11.19 8.55
C MET A 15 -8.82 10.15 7.54
N VAL A 16 -8.17 8.98 7.49
CA VAL A 16 -8.58 7.87 6.60
C VAL A 16 -9.95 7.36 7.01
N LYS A 17 -10.18 7.13 8.31
CA LYS A 17 -11.49 6.70 8.82
C LYS A 17 -12.61 7.66 8.40
N GLU A 18 -12.44 8.96 8.68
CA GLU A 18 -13.44 9.97 8.33
C GLU A 18 -13.71 10.00 6.83
N ARG A 19 -12.68 9.83 5.99
CA ARG A 19 -12.82 9.80 4.54
C ARG A 19 -13.63 8.61 4.06
N LEU A 20 -13.35 7.42 4.61
CA LEU A 20 -14.00 6.17 4.23
C LEU A 20 -15.47 6.13 4.65
N MET A 21 -15.85 6.83 5.73
CA MET A 21 -17.24 6.91 6.21
C MET A 21 -18.14 7.82 5.35
N ARG A 22 -17.58 8.54 4.37
CA ARG A 22 -18.38 9.41 3.50
C ARG A 22 -19.26 8.58 2.56
N PRO A 23 -20.48 9.05 2.21
CA PRO A 23 -21.41 8.29 1.37
C PRO A 23 -20.81 7.86 0.03
N ASP A 24 -20.03 8.72 -0.61
CA ASP A 24 -19.40 8.42 -1.90
C ASP A 24 -18.42 7.24 -1.82
N SER A 25 -17.67 7.12 -0.72
CA SER A 25 -16.75 6.00 -0.48
C SER A 25 -17.49 4.71 -0.14
N GLN A 26 -18.64 4.79 0.51
CA GLN A 26 -19.49 3.63 0.81
C GLN A 26 -20.21 3.13 -0.45
N GLU A 27 -20.66 4.04 -1.32
CA GLU A 27 -21.43 3.71 -2.52
C GLU A 27 -20.56 3.28 -3.71
N LYS A 28 -19.40 3.93 -3.91
CA LYS A 28 -18.53 3.71 -5.08
C LYS A 28 -17.27 2.92 -4.77
N GLY A 29 -17.03 2.63 -3.49
CA GLY A 29 -15.78 2.03 -3.02
C GLY A 29 -14.66 3.05 -2.87
N TRP A 30 -13.46 2.53 -2.63
CA TRP A 30 -12.28 3.32 -2.29
C TRP A 30 -10.99 2.60 -2.69
N LEU A 31 -9.93 3.39 -2.86
CA LEU A 31 -8.57 2.90 -3.08
C LEU A 31 -7.66 3.61 -2.08
N LEU A 32 -6.96 2.83 -1.26
CA LEU A 32 -5.94 3.35 -0.34
C LEU A 32 -4.57 3.19 -1.01
N ASP A 33 -4.02 4.29 -1.51
CA ASP A 33 -2.71 4.31 -2.16
C ASP A 33 -1.60 4.58 -1.14
N GLY A 34 -0.69 3.62 -1.02
CA GLY A 34 0.42 3.69 -0.07
C GLY A 34 -0.04 3.75 1.39
N TYR A 35 -1.21 3.21 1.73
CA TYR A 35 -1.70 3.07 3.11
C TYR A 35 -2.36 1.69 3.28
N PRO A 36 -2.10 0.96 4.38
CA PRO A 36 -1.25 1.32 5.53
C PRO A 36 0.26 1.22 5.23
N ARG A 37 1.09 2.03 5.89
CA ARG A 37 2.57 2.01 5.83
C ARG A 37 3.24 1.40 7.06
N SER A 38 2.49 1.17 8.14
CA SER A 38 2.97 0.60 9.40
C SER A 38 1.98 -0.44 9.93
N SER A 39 2.44 -1.32 10.81
CA SER A 39 1.59 -2.32 11.47
C SER A 39 0.51 -1.68 12.34
N SER A 40 0.81 -0.57 13.03
CA SER A 40 -0.14 0.22 13.81
C SER A 40 -1.31 0.72 12.96
N GLN A 41 -1.04 1.25 11.76
CA GLN A 41 -2.08 1.69 10.83
C GLN A 41 -2.96 0.54 10.33
N ALA A 42 -2.35 -0.63 10.07
CA ALA A 42 -3.08 -1.82 9.64
C ALA A 42 -4.00 -2.38 10.73
N VAL A 43 -3.53 -2.39 11.99
CA VAL A 43 -4.36 -2.77 13.16
C VAL A 43 -5.52 -1.81 13.32
N ALA A 44 -5.31 -0.50 13.17
CA ALA A 44 -6.37 0.50 13.28
C ALA A 44 -7.48 0.32 12.22
N LEU A 45 -7.13 -0.02 10.97
CA LEU A 45 -8.14 -0.35 9.94
C LEU A 45 -9.01 -1.54 10.37
N LYS A 46 -8.38 -2.58 10.94
CA LYS A 46 -9.07 -3.76 11.44
C LYS A 46 -10.01 -3.42 12.60
N GLU A 47 -9.58 -2.58 13.54
CA GLU A 47 -10.41 -2.11 14.66
C GLU A 47 -11.63 -1.32 14.18
N PHE A 48 -11.50 -0.57 13.09
CA PHE A 48 -12.62 0.14 12.46
C PHE A 48 -13.46 -0.73 11.52
N SER A 49 -13.21 -2.04 11.46
CA SER A 49 -13.90 -2.98 10.57
C SER A 49 -13.79 -2.61 9.09
N VAL A 50 -12.75 -1.87 8.70
CA VAL A 50 -12.44 -1.58 7.30
C VAL A 50 -11.63 -2.73 6.74
N GLN A 51 -12.21 -3.48 5.81
CA GLN A 51 -11.56 -4.60 5.14
C GLN A 51 -11.53 -4.31 3.63
N PRO A 52 -10.34 -4.14 3.03
CA PRO A 52 -10.23 -4.03 1.58
C PRO A 52 -10.56 -5.37 0.94
N ASP A 53 -11.27 -5.37 -0.19
CA ASP A 53 -11.57 -6.60 -0.95
C ASP A 53 -10.36 -7.17 -1.70
N LEU A 54 -9.42 -6.30 -2.05
CA LEU A 54 -8.29 -6.61 -2.91
C LEU A 54 -7.05 -5.83 -2.45
N PHE A 55 -5.92 -6.51 -2.43
CA PHE A 55 -4.61 -5.90 -2.25
C PHE A 55 -3.82 -6.01 -3.55
N ILE A 56 -3.28 -4.89 -4.00
CA ILE A 56 -2.46 -4.79 -5.20
C ILE A 56 -1.03 -4.47 -4.76
N LEU A 57 -0.13 -5.43 -4.91
CA LEU A 57 1.29 -5.21 -4.69
C LEU A 57 1.98 -5.02 -6.04
N LEU A 58 2.49 -3.81 -6.25
CA LEU A 58 3.29 -3.46 -7.43
C LEU A 58 4.77 -3.63 -7.08
N GLU A 59 5.38 -4.70 -7.57
CA GLU A 59 6.80 -4.94 -7.40
C GLU A 59 7.57 -4.45 -8.63
N VAL A 60 8.47 -3.49 -8.41
CA VAL A 60 9.36 -2.96 -9.43
C VAL A 60 10.79 -3.22 -9.00
N LYS A 61 11.53 -3.98 -9.80
CA LYS A 61 12.96 -4.24 -9.56
C LYS A 61 13.78 -2.99 -9.86
N LEU A 62 14.08 -2.19 -8.84
CA LEU A 62 14.94 -1.03 -8.98
C LEU A 62 16.40 -1.48 -9.15
N ARG A 63 16.99 -1.32 -10.33
CA ARG A 63 18.44 -1.52 -10.54
C ARG A 63 19.18 -0.19 -10.44
N LEU A 64 19.79 0.06 -9.28
CA LEU A 64 20.69 1.21 -9.05
C LEU A 64 22.01 1.02 -9.79
N HIS A 65 22.07 1.26 -11.10
CA HIS A 65 23.34 1.39 -11.82
C HIS A 65 23.26 2.51 -12.87
N THR A 66 23.11 3.75 -12.43
CA THR A 66 23.15 4.92 -13.32
C THR A 66 24.51 5.61 -13.27
N HIS A 67 25.43 5.10 -14.09
CA HIS A 67 26.36 5.97 -14.79
C HIS A 67 26.35 5.54 -16.27
N HIS A 68 25.81 6.41 -17.13
CA HIS A 68 25.82 6.23 -18.60
C HIS A 68 24.94 5.10 -19.19
N GLN A 69 23.73 4.88 -18.67
CA GLN A 69 22.79 3.92 -19.28
C GLN A 69 22.06 4.50 -20.51
N ASN A 70 22.00 3.69 -21.56
CA ASN A 70 21.31 3.94 -22.83
C ASN A 70 19.78 3.83 -22.71
N VAL A 71 19.05 4.48 -23.62
CA VAL A 71 17.56 4.57 -23.61
C VAL A 71 16.89 3.19 -23.55
N GLU A 72 17.44 2.18 -24.21
CA GLU A 72 16.94 0.79 -24.17
C GLU A 72 17.00 0.17 -22.76
N SER A 73 18.01 0.52 -21.95
CA SER A 73 18.08 0.06 -20.56
C SER A 73 16.96 0.67 -19.71
N VAL A 74 16.62 1.95 -19.95
CA VAL A 74 15.49 2.61 -19.27
C VAL A 74 14.16 2.00 -19.71
N LEU A 75 13.98 1.70 -21.00
CA LEU A 75 12.76 1.05 -21.49
C LEU A 75 12.62 -0.39 -20.95
N SER A 76 13.72 -1.09 -20.71
CA SER A 76 13.68 -2.41 -20.07
C SER A 76 13.20 -2.38 -18.60
N LEU A 77 13.33 -1.24 -17.90
CA LEU A 77 12.82 -1.08 -16.52
C LEU A 77 11.30 -1.29 -16.43
N TYR A 78 10.56 -0.95 -17.50
CA TYR A 78 9.12 -1.14 -17.55
C TYR A 78 8.70 -2.57 -17.90
N LYS A 79 9.62 -3.44 -18.33
CA LYS A 79 9.33 -4.85 -18.65
C LYS A 79 9.31 -5.77 -17.42
N ASP A 80 9.96 -5.38 -16.34
CA ASP A 80 10.11 -6.19 -15.12
C ASP A 80 9.12 -5.81 -14.00
N ILE A 81 8.03 -5.10 -14.33
CA ILE A 81 6.98 -4.76 -13.36
C ILE A 81 6.10 -5.99 -13.15
N THR A 82 6.08 -6.50 -11.92
CA THR A 82 5.21 -7.62 -11.53
C THR A 82 4.06 -7.10 -10.67
N VAL A 83 2.82 -7.44 -11.06
CA VAL A 83 1.61 -7.07 -10.33
C VAL A 83 1.09 -8.30 -9.63
N HIS A 84 1.11 -8.30 -8.30
CA HIS A 84 0.51 -9.36 -7.50
C HIS A 84 -0.86 -8.90 -6.97
N LEU A 85 -1.89 -9.67 -7.31
CA LEU A 85 -3.27 -9.47 -6.89
C LEU A 85 -3.59 -10.47 -5.77
N PHE A 86 -3.89 -9.98 -4.57
CA PHE A 86 -4.24 -10.82 -3.43
C PHE A 86 -5.68 -10.53 -3.00
N PHE A 87 -6.55 -11.54 -3.09
CA PHE A 87 -7.87 -11.47 -2.47
C PHE A 87 -7.76 -11.63 -0.95
N VAL A 88 -8.64 -10.98 -0.18
CA VAL A 88 -8.60 -10.97 1.30
C VAL A 88 -8.46 -12.37 1.91
N GLN A 89 -9.13 -13.37 1.31
CA GLN A 89 -9.08 -14.75 1.76
C GLN A 89 -7.67 -15.37 1.70
N GLN A 90 -6.79 -14.88 0.84
CA GLN A 90 -5.41 -15.39 0.67
C GLN A 90 -4.38 -14.70 1.58
N ILE A 91 -4.71 -13.53 2.16
CA ILE A 91 -3.73 -12.75 2.95
C ILE A 91 -3.50 -13.38 4.33
N CYS A 92 -4.52 -13.98 4.95
CA CYS A 92 -4.34 -14.75 6.18
C CYS A 92 -3.31 -15.89 6.01
N ALA A 93 -3.21 -16.49 4.82
CA ALA A 93 -2.23 -17.54 4.54
C ALA A 93 -0.80 -16.99 4.43
N ILE A 94 -0.62 -15.77 3.90
CA ILE A 94 0.70 -15.14 3.70
C ILE A 94 1.23 -14.51 5.00
N ALA A 95 0.37 -13.91 5.83
CA ALA A 95 0.76 -13.40 7.16
C ALA A 95 1.22 -14.54 8.10
N SER A 96 0.76 -15.76 7.88
CA SER A 96 1.21 -16.96 8.58
C SER A 96 2.60 -17.43 8.12
N LEU A 97 3.00 -17.11 6.89
CA LEU A 97 4.30 -17.47 6.30
C LEU A 97 5.40 -16.47 6.63
N GLN A 98 5.07 -15.19 6.87
CA GLN A 98 6.06 -14.16 7.23
C GLN A 98 6.42 -14.10 8.73
N ASN A 99 5.72 -14.86 9.59
CA ASN A 99 6.03 -14.98 11.03
C ASN A 99 6.72 -16.32 11.37
N ALA A 100 7.19 -17.06 10.37
CA ALA A 100 7.78 -18.40 10.53
C ALA A 100 9.33 -18.41 10.45
N ASP A 101 9.99 -17.26 10.39
CA ASP A 101 11.45 -17.11 10.47
C ASP A 101 11.88 -16.17 11.60
#